data_AF-K1M7K7-F1
#
_entry.id   AF-K1M7K7-F1
#
_cell.length_a   1.000
_cell.length_b   1.000
_cell.length_c   1.000
_cell.angle_alpha   90.00
_cell.angle_beta   90.00
_cell.angle_gamma   90.00
#
_symmetry.space_group_name_H-M   'P 1'
#
loop_
_entity.id
_entity.type
_entity.pdbx_description
1 polymer ?
#
loop_
_entity_poly.entity_id
_entity_poly.type
_entity_poly.pdbx_seq_one_letter_code
_entity_poly.pdbx_strand_id
1 'polypeptide(L)'
;MLYLKLIWVFFQIGLLSFGGGYAVLPMIDRLIVQELGWMTPQQFIDVLTISEMTPGPIAINAATFVGNQLLGVPGGIVATLGIVLPSMIIVILLAYFFFKFQEVNLVQDVVASMSPAVVALIASAGLTIILTAFFGTTSFPVVLADFNVISFIIFVISLGLLRKYEINPIRIIIGSGIAGFIIFSFIV
;
A
#
# COMPACT_ATOMS: atom_id res chain seq x y z
N MET A 1 -21.23 -20.25 14.63
CA MET A 1 -20.54 -20.81 13.44
C MET A 1 -20.08 -19.73 12.48
N LEU A 2 -20.87 -18.69 12.18
CA LEU A 2 -20.48 -17.63 11.23
C LEU A 2 -19.26 -16.80 11.70
N TYR A 3 -19.18 -16.43 12.99
CA TYR A 3 -18.02 -15.74 13.56
C TYR A 3 -16.69 -16.52 13.42
N LEU A 4 -16.72 -17.84 13.65
CA LEU A 4 -15.54 -18.70 13.51
C LEU A 4 -15.09 -18.81 12.05
N LYS A 5 -16.04 -18.81 11.11
CA LYS A 5 -15.73 -18.80 9.69
C LYS A 5 -15.16 -17.44 9.26
N LEU A 6 -15.72 -16.35 9.78
CA LEU A 6 -15.26 -14.98 9.53
C LEU A 6 -13.81 -14.80 10.01
N ILE A 7 -13.50 -15.16 11.26
CA ILE A 7 -12.14 -15.04 11.78
C ILE A 7 -11.16 -15.91 10.99
N TRP A 8 -11.56 -17.12 10.59
CA TRP A 8 -10.70 -18.00 9.80
C TRP A 8 -10.38 -17.44 8.43
N VAL A 9 -11.39 -16.90 7.73
CA VAL A 9 -11.20 -16.26 6.41
C VAL A 9 -10.27 -15.07 6.54
N PHE A 10 -10.50 -14.18 7.50
CA PHE A 10 -9.63 -13.02 7.71
C PHE A 10 -8.24 -13.40 8.22
N PHE A 11 -8.10 -14.50 8.95
CA PHE A 11 -6.81 -15.06 9.34
C PHE A 11 -6.01 -15.58 8.13
N GLN A 12 -6.67 -16.28 7.20
CA GLN A 12 -6.03 -16.69 5.94
C GLN A 12 -5.64 -15.49 5.08
N ILE A 13 -6.52 -14.49 4.99
CA ILE A 13 -6.23 -13.24 4.29
C ILE A 13 -5.01 -12.58 4.92
N GLY A 14 -4.97 -12.41 6.24
CA GLY A 14 -3.84 -11.82 6.95
C GLY A 14 -2.52 -12.58 6.77
N LEU A 15 -2.56 -13.93 6.71
CA LEU A 15 -1.38 -14.75 6.43
C LEU A 15 -0.85 -14.63 5.00
N LEU A 16 -1.74 -14.46 4.02
CA LEU A 16 -1.43 -14.50 2.59
C LEU A 16 -1.37 -13.11 1.95
N SER A 17 -1.51 -12.05 2.75
CA SER A 17 -1.44 -10.67 2.32
C SER A 17 0.01 -10.26 2.03
N PHE A 18 0.40 -10.31 0.75
CA PHE A 18 1.68 -9.78 0.26
C PHE A 18 1.41 -8.62 -0.71
N GLY A 19 2.08 -7.47 -0.53
CA GLY A 19 1.96 -6.32 -1.45
C GLY A 19 1.22 -5.09 -0.90
N GLY A 20 1.02 -4.99 0.41
CA GLY A 20 0.39 -3.82 1.05
C GLY A 20 -1.14 -3.84 1.01
N GLY A 21 -1.78 -2.79 1.52
CA GLY A 21 -3.22 -2.80 1.78
C GLY A 21 -4.10 -3.00 0.54
N TYR A 22 -3.67 -2.50 -0.62
CA TYR A 22 -4.40 -2.66 -1.89
C TYR A 22 -4.32 -4.07 -2.47
N ALA A 23 -3.25 -4.82 -2.17
CA ALA A 23 -3.13 -6.22 -2.60
C ALA A 23 -4.08 -7.16 -1.83
N VAL A 24 -4.59 -6.72 -0.68
CA VAL A 24 -5.54 -7.48 0.15
C VAL A 24 -6.96 -7.42 -0.39
N LEU A 25 -7.35 -6.32 -1.06
CA LEU A 25 -8.72 -6.10 -1.52
C LEU A 25 -9.21 -7.15 -2.53
N PRO A 26 -8.43 -7.55 -3.55
CA PRO A 26 -8.83 -8.63 -4.45
C PRO A 26 -9.02 -9.97 -3.72
N MET A 27 -8.27 -10.19 -2.64
CA MET A 27 -8.39 -11.41 -1.83
C MET A 27 -9.68 -11.41 -1.01
N ILE A 28 -10.04 -10.25 -0.44
CA ILE A 28 -11.32 -10.06 0.25
C ILE A 28 -12.47 -10.23 -0.74
N ASP A 29 -12.43 -9.59 -1.91
CA ASP A 29 -13.45 -9.71 -2.96
C ASP A 29 -13.66 -11.18 -3.36
N ARG A 30 -12.57 -11.87 -3.71
CA ARG A 30 -12.62 -13.28 -4.08
C ARG A 30 -13.25 -14.15 -2.99
N LEU A 31 -12.79 -14.03 -1.74
CA LEU A 31 -13.25 -14.92 -0.67
C LEU A 31 -14.65 -14.56 -0.18
N ILE A 32 -14.95 -13.27 0.05
CA ILE A 32 -16.19 -12.82 0.68
C ILE A 32 -17.33 -12.67 -0.34
N VAL A 33 -17.05 -12.11 -1.53
CA VAL A 33 -18.05 -11.83 -2.56
C VAL A 33 -18.22 -13.04 -3.46
N GLN A 34 -17.14 -13.56 -4.04
CA GLN A 34 -17.23 -14.58 -5.09
C GLN A 34 -17.39 -16.01 -4.53
N GLU A 35 -16.56 -16.43 -3.57
CA GLU A 35 -16.56 -17.81 -3.05
C GLU A 35 -17.63 -18.04 -1.98
N LEU A 36 -17.74 -17.12 -1.00
CA LEU A 36 -18.68 -17.27 0.12
C LEU A 36 -20.05 -16.65 -0.12
N GLY A 37 -20.17 -15.73 -1.08
CA GLY A 37 -21.43 -15.04 -1.38
C GLY A 37 -22.02 -14.29 -0.18
N TRP A 38 -21.19 -13.85 0.76
CA TRP A 38 -21.62 -13.16 1.98
C TRP A 38 -22.01 -11.70 1.74
N MET A 39 -21.50 -11.13 0.65
CA MET A 39 -21.71 -9.73 0.28
C MET A 39 -21.89 -9.64 -1.23
N THR A 40 -22.72 -8.71 -1.69
CA THR A 40 -22.83 -8.41 -3.13
C THR A 40 -21.65 -7.54 -3.59
N PRO A 41 -21.30 -7.54 -4.89
CA PRO A 41 -20.27 -6.65 -5.41
C PRO A 41 -20.54 -5.17 -5.08
N GLN A 42 -21.81 -4.74 -5.11
CA GLN A 42 -22.20 -3.38 -4.78
C GLN A 42 -21.93 -3.05 -3.30
N GLN A 43 -22.31 -3.94 -2.39
CA GLN A 43 -22.04 -3.77 -0.96
C GLN A 43 -20.53 -3.74 -0.67
N PHE A 44 -19.74 -4.52 -1.39
CA PHE A 44 -18.29 -4.52 -1.24
C PHE A 44 -17.68 -3.18 -1.69
N ILE A 45 -18.18 -2.60 -2.79
CA ILE A 45 -17.78 -1.26 -3.24
C ILE A 45 -18.15 -0.17 -2.21
N ASP A 46 -19.34 -0.26 -1.60
CA ASP A 46 -19.75 0.69 -0.55
C ASP A 46 -18.82 0.60 0.67
N VAL A 47 -18.48 -0.62 1.09
CA VAL A 47 -17.53 -0.88 2.18
C VAL A 47 -16.13 -0.36 1.82
N LEU A 48 -15.67 -0.58 0.59
CA LEU A 48 -14.39 -0.07 0.12
C LEU A 48 -14.35 1.46 0.17
N THR A 49 -15.41 2.12 -0.29
CA THR A 49 -15.54 3.57 -0.27
C THR A 49 -15.42 4.12 1.15
N ILE A 50 -16.12 3.52 2.12
CA ILE A 50 -16.02 3.91 3.53
C ILE A 50 -14.61 3.65 4.08
N SER A 51 -13.97 2.57 3.65
CA SER A 51 -12.61 2.20 4.09
C SER A 51 -11.55 3.19 3.62
N GLU A 52 -11.73 3.80 2.46
CA GLU A 52 -10.84 4.84 1.91
C GLU A 52 -11.08 6.21 2.52
N MET A 53 -12.33 6.52 2.89
CA MET A 53 -12.68 7.78 3.57
C MET A 53 -12.20 7.81 5.02
N THR A 54 -11.94 6.64 5.63
CA THR A 54 -11.48 6.53 7.00
C THR A 54 -9.95 6.53 7.09
N PRO A 55 -9.37 7.32 8.01
CA PRO A 55 -7.91 7.33 8.17
C PRO A 55 -7.43 5.97 8.69
N GLY A 56 -6.42 5.39 8.06
CA GLY A 56 -5.79 4.16 8.53
C GLY A 56 -5.41 3.20 7.41
N PRO A 57 -4.90 2.00 7.75
CA PRO A 57 -4.55 0.98 6.77
C PRO A 57 -5.80 0.43 6.09
N ILE A 58 -5.90 0.62 4.77
CA ILE A 58 -7.08 0.23 3.98
C ILE A 58 -7.49 -1.24 4.17
N ALA A 59 -6.53 -2.16 4.31
CA ALA A 59 -6.81 -3.58 4.54
C ALA A 59 -7.53 -3.84 5.87
N ILE A 60 -7.12 -3.15 6.94
CA ILE A 60 -7.73 -3.29 8.28
C ILE A 60 -9.11 -2.64 8.29
N ASN A 61 -9.23 -1.45 7.69
CA ASN A 61 -10.50 -0.75 7.58
C ASN A 61 -11.51 -1.61 6.79
N ALA A 62 -11.12 -2.13 5.63
CA ALA A 62 -11.95 -3.01 4.81
C ALA A 62 -12.37 -4.27 5.59
N ALA A 63 -11.45 -4.95 6.27
CA ALA A 63 -11.80 -6.10 7.10
C ALA A 63 -12.82 -5.75 8.20
N THR A 64 -12.61 -4.62 8.87
CA THR A 64 -13.47 -4.14 9.95
C THR A 64 -14.88 -3.83 9.44
N PHE A 65 -14.99 -3.10 8.33
CA PHE A 65 -16.28 -2.73 7.75
C PHE A 65 -16.99 -3.91 7.09
N VAL A 66 -16.27 -4.84 6.45
CA VAL A 66 -16.84 -6.10 5.97
C VAL A 66 -17.41 -6.90 7.14
N GLY A 67 -16.63 -7.08 8.22
CA GLY A 67 -17.10 -7.77 9.42
C GLY A 67 -18.32 -7.08 10.05
N ASN A 68 -18.32 -5.74 10.10
CA ASN A 68 -19.42 -4.95 10.62
C ASN A 68 -20.69 -5.08 9.78
N GLN A 69 -20.56 -5.09 8.45
CA GLN A 69 -21.69 -5.25 7.53
C GLN A 69 -22.33 -6.65 7.63
N LEU A 70 -21.53 -7.68 7.93
CA LEU A 70 -22.00 -9.07 8.01
C LEU A 70 -22.64 -9.45 9.36
N LEU A 71 -22.05 -8.99 10.47
CA LEU A 71 -22.38 -9.45 11.82
C LEU A 71 -22.50 -8.31 12.84
N GLY A 72 -22.60 -7.06 12.37
CA GLY A 72 -22.59 -5.87 13.22
C GLY A 72 -21.25 -5.65 13.91
N VAL A 73 -21.23 -4.79 14.93
CA VAL A 73 -20.01 -4.40 15.65
C VAL A 73 -19.16 -5.60 16.12
N PRO A 74 -19.74 -6.69 16.67
CA PRO A 74 -18.97 -7.88 17.04
C PRO A 74 -18.28 -8.54 15.83
N GLY A 75 -18.93 -8.54 14.67
CA GLY A 75 -18.35 -8.99 13.41
C GLY A 75 -17.14 -8.18 12.98
N GLY A 76 -17.24 -6.85 13.11
CA GLY A 76 -16.13 -5.94 12.83
C GLY A 76 -14.91 -6.29 13.67
N ILE A 77 -15.07 -6.40 15.00
CA ILE A 77 -14.00 -6.77 15.93
C ILE A 77 -13.37 -8.11 15.55
N VAL A 78 -14.20 -9.12 15.24
CA VAL A 78 -13.73 -10.47 14.89
C VAL A 78 -12.94 -10.47 13.58
N ALA A 79 -13.38 -9.73 12.56
CA ALA A 79 -12.66 -9.61 11.30
C ALA A 79 -11.34 -8.85 11.46
N THR A 80 -11.33 -7.75 12.23
CA THR A 80 -10.11 -6.98 12.55
C THR A 80 -9.09 -7.86 13.28
N LEU A 81 -9.52 -8.61 14.29
CA LEU A 81 -8.63 -9.53 15.00
C LEU A 81 -8.15 -10.64 14.06
N GLY A 82 -9.04 -11.20 13.23
CA GLY A 82 -8.69 -12.23 12.25
C GLY A 82 -7.55 -11.79 11.34
N ILE A 83 -7.61 -10.58 10.77
CA ILE A 83 -6.59 -10.11 9.83
C ILE A 83 -5.28 -9.66 10.51
N VAL A 84 -5.34 -9.17 11.76
CA VAL A 84 -4.16 -8.65 12.49
C VAL A 84 -3.37 -9.75 13.20
N LEU A 85 -4.06 -10.74 13.78
CA LEU A 85 -3.46 -11.84 14.53
C LEU A 85 -2.31 -12.57 13.81
N PRO A 86 -2.43 -12.99 12.53
CA PRO A 86 -1.36 -13.75 11.89
C PRO A 86 -0.08 -12.93 11.74
N SER A 87 -0.19 -11.68 11.30
CA SER A 87 0.94 -10.75 11.20
C SER A 87 1.57 -10.47 12.56
N MET A 88 0.74 -10.30 13.60
CA MET A 88 1.21 -10.10 14.96
C MET A 88 2.00 -11.31 15.47
N ILE A 89 1.51 -12.54 15.26
CA ILE A 89 2.19 -13.77 15.65
C ILE A 89 3.53 -13.89 14.94
N ILE A 90 3.57 -13.64 13.62
CA ILE A 90 4.81 -13.70 12.83
C ILE A 90 5.83 -12.68 13.34
N VAL A 91 5.42 -11.44 13.57
CA VAL A 91 6.31 -10.38 14.04
C VAL A 91 6.85 -10.68 15.44
N ILE A 92 6.01 -11.13 16.37
CA ILE A 92 6.45 -11.52 17.73
C ILE A 92 7.44 -12.68 17.66
N LEU A 93 7.17 -13.67 16.82
CA LEU A 93 8.04 -14.83 16.65
C LEU A 93 9.40 -14.40 16.06
N LEU A 94 9.40 -13.59 15.00
CA LEU A 94 10.62 -13.03 14.43
C LEU A 94 11.41 -12.18 15.44
N ALA A 95 10.73 -11.34 16.22
CA ALA A 95 11.35 -10.55 17.27
C ALA A 95 11.99 -11.43 18.36
N TYR A 96 11.29 -12.49 18.79
CA TYR A 96 11.84 -13.45 19.74
C TYR A 96 13.11 -14.12 19.21
N PHE A 97 13.09 -14.59 17.95
CA PHE A 97 14.27 -15.17 17.31
C PHE A 97 15.41 -14.15 17.19
N PHE A 98 15.10 -12.92 16.79
CA PHE A 98 16.07 -11.85 16.70
C PHE A 98 16.76 -11.60 18.06
N PHE A 99 16.00 -11.37 19.13
CA PHE A 99 16.59 -11.12 20.46
C PHE A 99 17.34 -12.33 21.03
N LYS A 100 16.91 -13.55 20.69
CA LYS A 100 17.58 -14.77 21.13
C LYS A 100 18.93 -15.01 20.44
N PHE A 101 19.03 -14.66 19.16
CA PHE A 101 20.21 -14.93 18.33
C PHE A 101 20.96 -13.67 17.91
N GLN A 102 20.67 -12.51 18.51
CA GLN A 102 21.29 -11.23 18.16
C GLN A 102 22.82 -11.24 18.31
N GLU A 103 23.39 -12.06 19.19
CA GLU A 103 24.85 -12.17 19.36
C GLU A 103 25.54 -12.94 18.23
N VAL A 104 24.78 -13.61 17.36
CA VAL A 104 25.32 -14.31 16.19
C VAL A 104 25.54 -13.30 15.06
N ASN A 105 26.79 -13.12 14.64
CA ASN A 105 27.17 -12.18 13.57
C ASN A 105 26.30 -12.33 12.31
N LEU A 106 25.96 -13.57 11.91
CA LEU A 106 25.12 -13.86 10.74
C LEU A 106 23.73 -13.19 10.83
N VAL A 107 23.12 -13.13 12.03
CA VAL A 107 21.79 -12.50 12.20
C VAL A 107 21.90 -10.99 12.07
N GLN A 108 22.97 -10.39 12.63
CA GLN A 108 23.23 -8.96 12.48
C GLN A 108 23.51 -8.59 11.03
N ASP A 109 24.31 -9.39 10.31
CA ASP A 109 24.63 -9.18 8.90
C ASP A 109 23.37 -9.23 8.01
N VAL A 110 22.50 -10.21 8.24
CA VAL A 110 21.22 -10.31 7.53
C VAL A 110 20.35 -9.07 7.78
N VAL A 111 20.15 -8.68 9.04
CA VAL A 111 19.33 -7.50 9.36
C VAL A 111 19.96 -6.20 8.82
N ALA A 112 21.28 -6.06 8.89
CA ALA A 112 22.00 -4.93 8.31
C ALA A 112 21.82 -4.87 6.79
N SER A 113 21.81 -6.01 6.11
CA SER A 113 21.59 -6.10 4.65
C SER A 113 20.16 -5.76 4.21
N MET A 114 19.17 -5.81 5.10
CA MET A 114 17.79 -5.43 4.78
C MET A 114 17.67 -3.94 4.46
N SER A 115 18.42 -3.08 5.16
CA SER A 115 18.37 -1.63 4.96
C SER A 115 18.72 -1.20 3.52
N PRO A 116 19.87 -1.59 2.94
CA PRO A 116 20.17 -1.28 1.54
C PRO A 116 19.22 -1.98 0.55
N ALA A 117 18.71 -3.17 0.87
CA ALA A 117 17.70 -3.82 0.04
C ALA A 117 16.39 -3.01 -0.05
N VAL A 118 15.91 -2.47 1.09
CA VAL A 118 14.74 -1.58 1.13
C VAL A 118 15.01 -0.30 0.35
N VAL A 119 16.20 0.31 0.49
CA VAL A 119 16.59 1.48 -0.31
C VAL A 119 16.57 1.17 -1.80
N ALA A 120 17.11 0.02 -2.21
CA ALA A 120 17.10 -0.41 -3.61
C ALA A 120 15.68 -0.65 -4.15
N LEU A 121 14.79 -1.25 -3.35
CA LEU A 121 13.38 -1.45 -3.71
C LEU A 121 12.64 -0.12 -3.88
N ILE A 122 12.81 0.81 -2.93
CA ILE A 122 12.21 2.16 -3.01
C ILE A 122 12.78 2.92 -4.22
N ALA A 123 14.09 2.85 -4.44
CA ALA A 123 14.73 3.47 -5.59
C ALA A 123 14.23 2.89 -6.91
N SER A 124 14.02 1.57 -7.00
CA SER A 124 13.47 0.90 -8.17
C SER A 124 12.02 1.35 -8.47
N ALA A 125 11.17 1.41 -7.45
CA ALA A 125 9.82 1.94 -7.57
C ALA A 125 9.82 3.41 -8.01
N GLY A 126 10.68 4.24 -7.38
CA GLY A 126 10.85 5.64 -7.76
C GLY A 126 11.35 5.82 -9.19
N LEU A 127 12.30 5.00 -9.63
CA LEU A 127 12.82 5.02 -11.00
C LEU A 127 11.71 4.67 -12.01
N THR A 128 10.86 3.69 -11.69
CA THR A 128 9.71 3.31 -12.53
C THR A 128 8.75 4.48 -12.71
N ILE A 129 8.45 5.21 -11.63
CA ILE A 129 7.59 6.40 -11.67
C ILE A 129 8.25 7.51 -12.50
N ILE A 130 9.56 7.75 -12.32
CA ILE A 130 10.31 8.77 -13.08
C ILE A 130 10.33 8.45 -14.58
N LEU A 131 10.59 7.19 -14.95
CA LEU A 131 10.60 6.75 -16.35
C LEU A 131 9.22 6.95 -16.99
N THR A 132 8.16 6.60 -16.28
CA THR A 132 6.78 6.82 -16.73
C THR A 132 6.48 8.30 -16.90
N ALA A 133 6.93 9.16 -15.97
CA ALA A 133 6.68 10.59 -16.01
C ALA A 133 7.47 11.35 -17.10
N PHE A 134 8.70 10.91 -17.40
CA PHE A 134 9.60 11.60 -18.34
C PHE A 134 9.52 11.04 -19.75
N PHE A 135 9.24 9.74 -19.92
CA PHE A 135 9.32 9.08 -21.23
C PHE A 135 8.04 8.30 -21.58
N GLY A 136 7.05 8.23 -20.69
CA GLY A 136 5.82 7.47 -20.93
C GLY A 136 6.01 5.94 -20.93
N THR A 137 7.19 5.44 -20.57
CA THR A 137 7.53 4.01 -20.58
C THR A 137 7.86 3.49 -19.17
N THR A 138 7.48 2.25 -18.87
CA THR A 138 7.79 1.59 -17.59
C THR A 138 9.06 0.72 -17.64
N SER A 139 9.65 0.52 -18.82
CA SER A 139 10.80 -0.37 -19.03
C SER A 139 11.78 0.18 -20.08
N PHE A 140 13.03 -0.27 -20.02
CA PHE A 140 14.04 0.00 -21.05
C PHE A 140 13.79 -0.84 -22.31
N PRO A 141 14.09 -0.35 -23.52
CA PRO A 141 14.86 0.87 -23.84
C PRO A 141 14.01 2.15 -23.89
N VAL A 142 14.61 3.26 -23.44
CA VAL A 142 14.01 4.58 -23.43
C VAL A 142 14.27 5.29 -24.75
N VAL A 143 13.22 5.81 -25.40
CA VAL A 143 13.34 6.62 -26.62
C VAL A 143 13.51 8.08 -26.21
N LEU A 144 14.66 8.69 -26.52
CA LEU A 144 14.93 10.10 -26.14
C LEU A 144 13.97 11.11 -26.80
N ALA A 145 13.28 10.72 -27.88
CA ALA A 145 12.31 11.56 -28.56
C ALA A 145 11.06 11.84 -27.71
N ASP A 146 10.71 10.94 -26.79
CA ASP A 146 9.51 11.06 -25.94
C ASP A 146 9.79 11.81 -24.64
N PHE A 147 10.93 12.50 -24.54
CA PHE A 147 11.33 13.19 -23.32
C PHE A 147 10.45 14.40 -23.03
N ASN A 148 9.69 14.30 -21.94
CA ASN A 148 8.82 15.34 -21.45
C ASN A 148 9.61 16.36 -20.59
N VAL A 149 10.11 17.39 -21.26
CA VAL A 149 10.87 18.49 -20.64
C VAL A 149 10.06 19.20 -19.55
N ILE A 150 8.74 19.30 -19.70
CA ILE A 150 7.85 19.96 -18.74
C ILE A 150 7.82 19.18 -17.41
N SER A 151 7.62 17.86 -17.48
CA SER A 151 7.66 16.97 -16.32
C SER A 151 9.00 17.04 -15.58
N PHE A 152 10.11 17.12 -16.34
CA PHE A 152 11.45 17.25 -15.76
C PHE A 152 11.63 18.58 -15.01
N ILE A 153 11.17 19.70 -15.58
CA ILE A 153 11.25 21.02 -14.93
C ILE A 153 10.42 21.04 -13.64
N ILE A 154 9.18 20.52 -13.67
CA ILE A 154 8.32 20.43 -12.49
C ILE A 154 8.98 19.58 -11.41
N PHE A 155 9.62 18.47 -11.79
CA PHE A 155 10.35 17.60 -10.85
C PHE A 155 11.53 18.33 -10.19
N VAL A 156 12.38 19.01 -10.97
CA VAL A 156 13.56 19.74 -10.43
C VAL A 156 13.14 20.88 -9.50
N ILE A 157 12.11 21.65 -9.88
CA ILE A 157 11.57 22.73 -9.03
C ILE A 157 10.98 22.15 -7.74
N SER A 158 10.16 21.11 -7.85
CA SER A 158 9.55 20.45 -6.68
C SER A 158 10.61 19.87 -5.73
N LEU A 159 11.64 19.22 -6.28
CA LEU A 159 12.74 18.66 -5.50
C LEU A 159 13.57 19.76 -4.81
N GLY A 160 13.84 20.86 -5.51
CA GLY A 160 14.55 22.02 -4.95
C GLY A 160 13.77 22.69 -3.83
N LEU A 161 12.44 22.85 -3.99
CA LEU A 161 11.55 23.38 -2.97
C LEU A 161 11.49 22.48 -1.73
N LEU A 162 11.39 21.16 -1.93
CA LEU A 162 11.37 20.19 -0.83
C LEU A 162 12.69 20.21 -0.05
N ARG A 163 13.84 20.18 -0.75
CA ARG A 163 15.15 20.09 -0.12
C ARG A 163 15.63 21.38 0.54
N LYS A 164 15.31 22.55 -0.05
CA LYS A 164 15.83 23.84 0.44
C LYS A 164 14.90 24.53 1.43
N TYR A 165 13.58 24.36 1.27
CA TYR A 165 12.58 25.10 2.02
C TYR A 165 11.70 24.21 2.92
N GLU A 166 11.97 22.90 2.97
CA GLU A 166 11.25 21.91 3.80
C GLU A 166 9.72 22.04 3.69
N ILE A 167 9.23 22.41 2.50
CA ILE A 167 7.82 22.65 2.27
C ILE A 167 7.06 21.33 2.44
N ASN A 168 5.93 21.39 3.15
CA ASN A 168 5.07 20.23 3.35
C ASN A 168 4.76 19.54 2.01
N PRO A 169 5.02 18.22 1.86
CA PRO A 169 4.82 17.48 0.62
C PRO A 169 3.43 17.64 0.02
N ILE A 170 2.39 17.78 0.85
CA ILE A 170 1.00 17.97 0.39
C ILE A 170 0.88 19.25 -0.45
N ARG A 171 1.54 20.34 -0.05
CA ARG A 171 1.51 21.61 -0.79
C ARG A 171 2.25 21.49 -2.12
N ILE A 172 3.36 20.75 -2.15
CA ILE A 172 4.12 20.51 -3.38
C ILE A 172 3.30 19.67 -4.35
N ILE A 173 2.65 18.60 -3.87
CA ILE A 173 1.80 17.75 -4.70
C ILE A 173 0.68 18.58 -5.35
N ILE A 174 -0.07 19.35 -4.55
CA ILE A 174 -1.15 20.21 -5.07
C ILE A 174 -0.59 21.25 -6.04
N GLY A 175 0.51 21.93 -5.69
CA GLY A 175 1.11 22.95 -6.55
C GLY A 175 1.61 22.39 -7.88
N SER A 176 2.29 21.25 -7.86
CA SER A 176 2.78 20.56 -9.07
C SER A 176 1.63 20.01 -9.93
N GLY A 177 0.55 19.54 -9.31
CA GLY A 177 -0.63 19.04 -10.01
C GLY A 177 -1.38 20.14 -10.75
N ILE A 178 -1.58 21.29 -10.09
CA ILE A 178 -2.21 22.48 -10.71
C ILE A 178 -1.32 23.02 -11.82
N ALA A 179 -0.01 23.17 -11.57
CA ALA A 179 0.94 23.64 -12.57
C ALA A 179 0.97 22.70 -13.79
N GLY A 180 1.02 21.39 -13.56
CA GLY A 180 0.95 20.39 -14.62
C GLY A 180 -0.35 20.48 -15.43
N PHE A 181 -1.51 20.52 -14.77
CA PHE A 181 -2.80 20.65 -15.44
C PHE A 181 -2.88 21.88 -16.35
N ILE A 182 -2.46 23.04 -15.84
CA ILE A 182 -2.46 24.28 -16.63
C ILE A 182 -1.53 24.15 -17.83
N ILE A 183 -0.28 23.72 -17.62
CA ILE A 183 0.72 23.69 -18.69
C ILE A 183 0.34 22.68 -19.78
N PHE A 184 -0.12 21.47 -19.41
CA PHE A 184 -0.53 20.47 -20.39
C PHE A 184 -1.83 20.85 -21.11
N SER A 185 -2.75 21.55 -20.46
CA SER A 185 -4.00 21.98 -21.10
C SER A 185 -3.82 23.14 -22.10
N PHE A 186 -2.68 23.83 -22.09
CA PHE A 186 -2.36 24.90 -23.06
C PHE A 186 -1.40 24.44 -24.18
N ILE A 187 -0.73 23.30 -24.02
CA ILE A 187 0.29 22.78 -24.96
C ILE A 187 -0.23 21.62 -25.81
N VAL A 188 -1.26 20.90 -25.35
CA VAL A 188 -2.00 19.86 -26.09
C VAL A 188 -3.31 20.44 -26.58
#